data_AF-A0A168W067-F1
#
_entry.id   AF-A0A168W067-F1
#
_cell.length_a   1.000
_cell.length_b   1.000
_cell.length_c   1.000
_cell.angle_alpha   90.00
_cell.angle_beta   90.00
_cell.angle_gamma   90.00
#
_symmetry.space_group_name_H-M   'P 1'
#
loop_
_entity.id
_entity.type
_entity.pdbx_description
1 polymer ?
#
loop_
_entity_poly.entity_id
_entity_poly.type
_entity_poly.pdbx_seq_one_letter_code
_entity_poly.pdbx_strand_id
1 'polypeptide(L)'
;MQREELIKLLQFDEDTGYESKIYIPNEIFDDLKNNNDIKSPAHKAFSYCYIYLATWLYRYAKHNGIIEATSSTKEGTISMKEILGYNQMTKGLDYLIKKNGVLEEMGYLSTVKDYPISAMFEDGYLEFSMLSDLDVEMQKYVKNRSSRKYTIKFPVKAFYRFDDNDEDGTFYFIDNTTLIPFEVFLFCMSNEKLGCEAFYLYSYLQYKNQIFEGGYDVSIENLALETGLNIRTLKNYLHLLKGYKMIQCMHNQDFFALGLIKEKRKANTYITNDSELFFDELTTYKKIKVMPRKEYLLKLKFEKEEEIKKWEATEAVNIPIEQLPF
;
A
#
# COMPACT_ATOMS: atom_id res chain seq x y z
N MET A 1 17.13 0.29 9.40
CA MET A 1 16.88 0.14 10.85
C MET A 1 16.40 -1.28 11.06
N GLN A 2 16.92 -2.01 12.06
CA GLN A 2 16.46 -3.37 12.33
C GLN A 2 15.06 -3.36 12.96
N ARG A 3 14.31 -4.47 12.85
CA ARG A 3 12.94 -4.56 13.36
C ARG A 3 12.84 -4.23 14.85
N GLU A 4 13.73 -4.81 15.67
CA GLU A 4 13.76 -4.58 17.13
C GLU A 4 14.05 -3.11 17.47
N GLU A 5 14.97 -2.48 16.74
CA GLU A 5 15.27 -1.05 16.90
C GLU A 5 14.04 -0.19 16.58
N LEU A 6 13.31 -0.56 15.52
CA LEU A 6 12.12 0.15 15.07
C LEU A 6 10.96 0.01 16.07
N ILE A 7 10.72 -1.21 16.59
CA ILE A 7 9.72 -1.47 17.63
C ILE A 7 10.03 -0.65 18.88
N LYS A 8 11.28 -0.68 19.33
CA LYS A 8 11.72 0.08 20.51
C LYS A 8 11.59 1.59 20.29
N LEU A 9 11.97 2.07 19.11
CA LEU A 9 11.86 3.49 18.75
C LEU A 9 10.41 3.95 18.70
N LEU A 10 9.50 3.13 18.18
CA LEU A 10 8.08 3.47 18.03
C LEU A 10 7.25 3.12 19.27
N GLN A 11 7.86 2.42 20.24
CA GLN A 11 7.19 1.89 21.43
C GLN A 11 5.97 1.03 21.06
N PHE A 12 6.08 0.24 20.00
CA PHE A 12 4.99 -0.63 19.55
C PHE A 12 4.77 -1.77 20.55
N ASP A 13 3.52 -1.94 20.99
CA ASP A 13 3.10 -3.05 21.86
C ASP A 13 2.69 -4.26 21.02
N GLU A 14 3.59 -5.24 20.90
CA GLU A 14 3.35 -6.48 20.15
C GLU A 14 2.40 -7.45 20.87
N ASP A 15 2.24 -7.34 22.20
CA ASP A 15 1.59 -8.37 23.01
C ASP A 15 0.06 -8.27 22.97
N THR A 16 -0.48 -7.06 22.81
CA THR A 16 -1.94 -6.82 22.89
C THR A 16 -2.65 -6.84 21.54
N GLY A 17 -1.92 -6.66 20.43
CA GLY A 17 -2.50 -6.48 19.09
C GLY A 17 -3.40 -5.25 18.97
N TYR A 18 -3.47 -4.40 20.01
CA TYR A 18 -4.27 -3.19 20.04
C TYR A 18 -3.76 -2.18 19.01
N GLU A 19 -2.43 -2.07 18.92
CA GLU A 19 -1.75 -1.08 18.09
C GLU A 19 -1.64 -1.48 16.61
N SER A 20 -2.13 -2.66 16.26
CA SER A 20 -2.05 -3.21 14.90
C SER A 20 -3.10 -2.62 13.97
N LYS A 21 -4.23 -2.12 14.48
CA LYS A 21 -5.41 -1.81 13.64
C LYS A 21 -5.45 -0.36 13.15
N ILE A 22 -5.01 -0.12 11.91
CA ILE A 22 -5.12 1.19 11.25
C ILE A 22 -6.00 1.13 10.01
N TYR A 23 -7.00 2.01 9.97
CA TYR A 23 -7.86 2.22 8.81
C TYR A 23 -7.42 3.47 8.04
N ILE A 24 -7.15 3.30 6.76
CA ILE A 24 -6.79 4.39 5.84
C ILE A 24 -7.89 4.55 4.80
N PRO A 25 -8.29 5.79 4.45
CA PRO A 25 -9.30 6.03 3.43
C PRO A 25 -8.82 5.58 2.04
N ASN A 26 -9.66 4.87 1.29
CA ASN A 26 -9.27 4.27 0.00
C ASN A 26 -8.99 5.32 -1.09
N GLU A 27 -9.61 6.50 -1.02
CA GLU A 27 -9.40 7.61 -1.97
C GLU A 27 -7.96 8.12 -1.99
N ILE A 28 -7.16 7.86 -0.93
CA ILE A 28 -5.75 8.26 -0.88
C ILE A 28 -4.94 7.76 -2.07
N PHE A 29 -5.28 6.59 -2.62
CA PHE A 29 -4.59 6.04 -3.76
C PHE A 29 -4.85 6.86 -5.03
N ASP A 30 -6.08 7.30 -5.25
CA ASP A 30 -6.45 8.13 -6.38
C ASP A 30 -5.96 9.57 -6.20
N ASP A 31 -6.04 10.12 -4.99
CA ASP A 31 -5.56 11.46 -4.66
C ASP A 31 -4.05 11.58 -4.88
N LEU A 32 -3.26 10.65 -4.34
CA LEU A 32 -1.80 10.64 -4.55
C LEU A 32 -1.43 10.37 -6.01
N LYS A 33 -2.21 9.54 -6.71
CA LYS A 33 -1.98 9.28 -8.13
C LYS A 33 -2.21 10.52 -8.98
N ASN A 34 -3.29 11.26 -8.74
CA ASN A 34 -3.75 12.37 -9.56
C ASN A 34 -3.15 13.72 -9.16
N ASN A 35 -2.45 13.80 -8.03
CA ASN A 35 -1.76 15.03 -7.62
C ASN A 35 -0.54 15.33 -8.51
N ASN A 36 -0.57 16.48 -9.19
CA ASN A 36 0.46 16.91 -10.14
C ASN A 36 1.77 17.38 -9.49
N ASP A 37 1.74 17.72 -8.19
CA ASP A 37 2.91 18.14 -7.43
C ASP A 37 3.74 16.92 -6.97
N ILE A 38 3.14 15.73 -6.94
CA ILE A 38 3.81 14.45 -6.63
C ILE A 38 4.19 13.72 -7.91
N LYS A 39 5.27 14.18 -8.55
CA LYS A 39 5.70 13.66 -9.86
C LYS A 39 6.36 12.29 -9.83
N SER A 40 7.03 11.94 -8.72
CA SER A 40 7.81 10.71 -8.62
C SER A 40 6.97 9.58 -8.03
N PRO A 41 6.95 8.38 -8.63
CA PRO A 41 6.36 7.18 -8.03
C PRO A 41 6.85 6.90 -6.60
N ALA A 42 8.15 7.11 -6.34
CA ALA A 42 8.72 6.94 -5.01
C ALA A 42 8.18 7.98 -4.02
N HIS A 43 7.90 9.21 -4.48
CA HIS A 43 7.31 10.25 -3.63
C HIS A 43 5.85 9.93 -3.30
N LYS A 44 5.10 9.27 -4.20
CA LYS A 44 3.74 8.79 -3.92
C LYS A 44 3.75 7.72 -2.83
N ALA A 45 4.63 6.72 -2.97
CA ALA A 45 4.82 5.69 -1.96
C ALA A 45 5.25 6.28 -0.61
N PHE A 46 6.23 7.18 -0.61
CA PHE A 46 6.66 7.90 0.59
C PHE A 46 5.50 8.67 1.25
N SER A 47 4.71 9.40 0.46
CA SER A 47 3.59 10.20 0.96
C SER A 47 2.55 9.33 1.66
N TYR A 48 2.19 8.20 1.04
CA TYR A 48 1.30 7.21 1.65
C TYR A 48 1.86 6.70 2.99
N CYS A 49 3.12 6.28 3.02
CA CYS A 49 3.74 5.74 4.23
C CYS A 49 3.86 6.79 5.34
N TYR A 50 4.11 8.05 4.99
CA TYR A 50 4.19 9.16 5.94
C TYR A 50 2.82 9.47 6.54
N ILE A 51 1.75 9.51 5.73
CA ILE A 51 0.37 9.68 6.20
C ILE A 51 -0.02 8.50 7.10
N TYR A 52 0.29 7.27 6.69
CA TYR A 52 0.02 6.07 7.48
C TYR A 52 0.69 6.14 8.86
N LEU A 53 1.99 6.43 8.90
CA LEU A 53 2.75 6.53 10.14
C LEU A 53 2.25 7.69 11.03
N ALA A 54 2.00 8.87 10.47
CA ALA A 54 1.44 10.00 11.22
C ALA A 54 0.08 9.65 11.83
N THR A 55 -0.77 8.93 11.09
CA THR A 55 -2.07 8.47 11.56
C THR A 55 -1.92 7.46 12.70
N TRP A 56 -1.00 6.51 12.59
CA TRP A 56 -0.72 5.53 13.64
C TRP A 56 -0.19 6.18 14.92
N LEU A 57 0.79 7.09 14.79
CA LEU A 57 1.37 7.83 15.90
C LEU A 57 0.30 8.63 16.67
N TYR A 58 -0.64 9.23 15.94
CA TYR A 58 -1.72 9.99 16.52
C TYR A 58 -2.74 9.08 17.21
N ARG A 59 -3.22 8.03 16.53
CA ARG A 59 -4.24 7.09 17.03
C ARG A 59 -3.85 6.48 18.38
N TYR A 60 -2.58 6.15 18.54
CA TYR A 60 -2.06 5.51 19.75
C TYR A 60 -1.26 6.46 20.66
N ALA A 61 -1.46 7.77 20.49
CA ALA A 61 -0.89 8.82 21.34
C ALA A 61 0.63 8.74 21.58
N LYS A 62 1.40 8.30 20.58
CA LYS A 62 2.84 8.00 20.71
C LYS A 62 3.71 9.25 20.84
N HIS A 63 3.20 10.42 20.45
CA HIS A 63 3.95 11.67 20.42
C HIS A 63 4.63 12.05 21.75
N ASN A 64 3.98 11.77 22.90
CA ASN A 64 4.56 12.06 24.21
C ASN A 64 5.73 11.13 24.59
N GLY A 65 5.69 9.87 24.15
CA GLY A 65 6.74 8.88 24.43
C GLY A 65 7.99 9.08 23.58
N ILE A 66 7.83 9.64 22.36
CA ILE A 66 8.88 9.75 21.33
C ILE A 66 8.89 11.15 20.70
N ILE A 67 8.94 12.17 21.56
CA ILE A 67 8.87 13.59 21.21
C ILE A 67 9.92 13.95 20.14
N GLU A 68 11.18 13.56 20.32
CA GLU A 68 12.24 13.93 19.38
C GLU A 68 11.99 13.35 17.98
N ALA A 69 11.56 12.09 17.90
CA ALA A 69 11.38 11.37 16.65
C ALA A 69 10.13 11.78 15.85
N THR A 70 9.12 12.36 16.51
CA THR A 70 7.80 12.63 15.90
C THR A 70 7.50 14.11 15.70
N SER A 71 8.44 14.97 16.06
CA SER A 71 8.27 16.42 15.89
C SER A 71 8.20 16.82 14.41
N SER A 72 7.36 17.79 14.09
CA SER A 72 7.36 18.51 12.80
C SER A 72 8.54 19.50 12.69
N THR A 73 9.52 19.45 13.62
CA THR A 73 10.77 20.20 13.48
C THR A 73 11.70 19.48 12.50
N LYS A 74 12.88 20.06 12.25
CA LYS A 74 13.88 19.47 11.37
C LYS A 74 14.33 18.11 11.88
N GLU A 75 14.49 17.97 13.19
CA GLU A 75 14.98 16.77 13.87
C GLU A 75 13.96 15.62 13.77
N GLY A 76 12.67 15.86 14.06
CA GLY A 76 11.67 14.81 13.88
C GLY A 76 11.38 14.51 12.41
N THR A 77 11.51 15.49 11.51
CA THR A 77 11.47 15.23 10.06
C THR A 77 12.62 14.30 9.63
N ILE A 78 13.81 14.46 10.23
CA ILE A 78 14.96 13.58 10.02
C ILE A 78 14.65 12.16 10.50
N SER A 79 14.12 12.01 11.72
CA SER A 79 13.75 10.71 12.29
C SER A 79 12.64 10.01 11.50
N MET A 80 11.59 10.72 11.08
CA MET A 80 10.51 10.17 10.27
C MET A 80 11.02 9.63 8.93
N LYS A 81 11.96 10.33 8.27
CA LYS A 81 12.57 9.81 7.04
C LYS A 81 13.38 8.55 7.28
N GLU A 82 14.13 8.51 8.38
CA GLU A 82 14.91 7.34 8.75
C GLU A 82 14.03 6.13 9.05
N ILE A 83 12.95 6.31 9.81
CA ILE A 83 11.92 5.30 10.04
C ILE A 83 11.38 4.76 8.71
N LEU A 84 11.15 5.64 7.74
CA LEU A 84 10.66 5.30 6.41
C LEU A 84 11.74 4.74 5.45
N GLY A 85 12.96 4.51 5.95
CA GLY A 85 14.07 3.92 5.19
C GLY A 85 14.80 4.90 4.24
N TYR A 86 14.55 6.21 4.35
CA TYR A 86 15.21 7.23 3.55
C TYR A 86 16.40 7.84 4.29
N ASN A 87 17.38 8.32 3.51
CA ASN A 87 18.46 9.13 4.06
C ASN A 87 17.89 10.40 4.70
N GLN A 88 18.21 10.58 5.98
CA GLN A 88 17.84 11.71 6.85
C GLN A 88 18.04 13.08 6.18
N MET A 89 19.09 13.23 5.38
CA MET A 89 19.51 14.48 4.77
C MET A 89 18.88 14.75 3.39
N THR A 90 18.05 13.82 2.89
CA THR A 90 17.37 13.99 1.60
C THR A 90 16.35 15.11 1.66
N LYS A 91 16.73 16.29 1.15
CA LYS A 91 15.81 17.44 1.02
C LYS A 91 14.73 17.26 -0.04
N GLY A 92 14.92 16.31 -0.96
CA GLY A 92 14.00 16.03 -2.05
C GLY A 92 12.58 15.63 -1.62
N LEU A 93 12.38 15.28 -0.34
CA LEU A 93 11.08 14.91 0.23
C LEU A 93 10.47 16.01 1.11
N ASP A 94 11.22 17.07 1.45
CA ASP A 94 10.77 18.10 2.41
C ASP A 94 9.52 18.83 1.92
N TYR A 95 9.38 19.02 0.61
CA TYR A 95 8.24 19.72 0.02
C TYR A 95 6.90 19.00 0.28
N LEU A 96 6.93 17.69 0.53
CA LEU A 96 5.75 16.88 0.84
C LEU A 96 5.29 17.12 2.28
N ILE A 97 6.24 17.12 3.23
CA ILE A 97 5.95 16.94 4.67
C ILE A 97 6.21 18.19 5.52
N LYS A 98 6.86 19.22 4.99
CA LYS A 98 7.01 20.51 5.71
C LYS A 98 5.65 21.12 6.01
N LYS A 99 5.61 22.11 6.91
CA LYS A 99 4.41 22.94 7.11
C LYS A 99 4.04 23.66 5.81
N ASN A 100 2.77 23.66 5.44
CA ASN A 100 2.25 24.09 4.13
C ASN A 100 2.96 23.36 2.98
N GLY A 101 3.25 22.06 3.19
CA GLY A 101 3.72 21.16 2.15
C GLY A 101 2.54 20.51 1.44
N VAL A 102 2.83 19.72 0.41
CA VAL A 102 1.81 19.12 -0.47
C VAL A 102 0.79 18.30 0.31
N LEU A 103 1.20 17.55 1.34
CA LEU A 103 0.26 16.71 2.10
C LEU A 103 -0.67 17.51 3.02
N GLU A 104 -0.28 18.73 3.39
CA GLU A 104 -1.18 19.66 4.09
C GLU A 104 -2.10 20.39 3.12
N GLU A 105 -1.59 20.78 1.94
CA GLU A 105 -2.40 21.37 0.87
C GLU A 105 -3.47 20.40 0.34
N MET A 106 -3.17 19.10 0.32
CA MET A 106 -4.14 18.05 0.00
C MET A 106 -5.15 17.78 1.12
N GLY A 107 -5.01 18.40 2.30
CA GLY A 107 -5.91 18.17 3.43
C GLY A 107 -5.79 16.79 4.06
N TYR A 108 -4.64 16.11 3.92
CA TYR A 108 -4.36 14.86 4.64
C TYR A 108 -3.73 15.10 6.00
N LEU A 109 -2.93 16.17 6.12
CA LEU A 109 -2.21 16.51 7.34
C LEU A 109 -2.39 17.97 7.72
N SER A 110 -2.22 18.29 8.99
CA SER A 110 -2.11 19.67 9.46
C SER A 110 -1.06 19.77 10.56
N THR A 111 -0.27 20.85 10.58
CA THR A 111 0.72 21.07 11.64
C THR A 111 0.06 21.72 12.86
N VAL A 112 -0.05 20.98 13.97
CA VAL A 112 -0.69 21.41 15.21
C VAL A 112 0.28 21.40 16.40
N LYS A 113 -0.04 22.20 17.43
CA LYS A 113 0.70 22.23 18.72
C LYS A 113 0.05 21.42 19.82
N ASP A 114 -1.25 21.18 19.68
CA ASP A 114 -2.02 20.37 20.60
C ASP A 114 -2.10 18.94 20.04
N TYR A 115 -1.90 17.95 20.90
CA TYR A 115 -1.73 16.56 20.48
C TYR A 115 -2.16 15.60 21.60
N PRO A 116 -2.52 14.35 21.25
CA PRO A 116 -2.99 13.38 22.22
C PRO A 116 -1.86 12.92 23.13
N ILE A 117 -2.16 12.85 24.43
CA ILE A 117 -1.29 12.30 25.48
C ILE A 117 -1.69 10.85 25.78
N SER A 118 -2.97 10.52 25.65
CA SER A 118 -3.49 9.16 25.68
C SER A 118 -4.68 9.02 24.75
N ALA A 119 -4.94 7.80 24.31
CA ALA A 119 -6.11 7.43 23.52
C ALA A 119 -6.75 6.19 24.15
N MET A 120 -8.08 6.18 24.28
CA MET A 120 -8.84 5.09 24.88
C MET A 120 -10.11 4.82 24.08
N PHE A 121 -10.54 3.56 24.06
CA PHE A 121 -11.86 3.20 23.55
C PHE A 121 -12.86 3.20 24.70
N GLU A 122 -13.79 4.15 24.68
CA GLU A 122 -14.87 4.29 25.66
C GLU A 122 -16.21 4.32 24.93
N ASP A 123 -17.19 3.55 25.39
CA ASP A 123 -18.54 3.44 24.81
C ASP A 123 -18.61 3.18 23.30
N GLY A 124 -17.60 2.52 22.73
CA GLY A 124 -17.51 2.20 21.31
C GLY A 124 -16.89 3.31 20.45
N TYR A 125 -16.44 4.39 21.06
CA TYR A 125 -15.78 5.53 20.42
C TYR A 125 -14.32 5.63 20.84
N LEU A 126 -13.48 6.16 19.94
CA LEU A 126 -12.10 6.47 20.24
C LEU A 126 -12.02 7.88 20.82
N GLU A 127 -11.66 8.00 22.09
CA GLU A 127 -11.49 9.26 22.78
C GLU A 127 -10.01 9.58 23.02
N PHE A 128 -9.68 10.87 22.89
CA PHE A 128 -8.32 11.37 23.08
C PHE A 128 -8.29 12.32 24.27
N SER A 129 -7.34 12.11 25.18
CA SER A 129 -6.97 13.14 26.15
C SER A 129 -5.85 13.98 25.55
N MET A 130 -6.14 15.25 25.33
CA MET A 130 -5.25 16.18 24.65
C MET A 130 -4.29 16.84 25.64
N LEU A 131 -3.17 17.35 25.13
CA LEU A 131 -2.23 18.14 25.95
C LEU A 131 -2.94 19.36 26.58
N SER A 132 -3.88 19.97 25.87
CA SER A 132 -4.69 21.09 26.37
C SER A 132 -5.61 20.72 27.54
N ASP A 133 -6.00 19.45 27.69
CA ASP A 133 -6.87 18.96 28.76
C ASP A 133 -6.13 18.79 30.09
N LEU A 134 -4.80 18.67 30.05
CA LEU A 134 -3.97 18.56 31.25
C LEU A 134 -3.94 19.88 32.03
N ASP A 135 -3.73 19.80 33.35
CA ASP A 135 -3.52 20.99 34.17
C ASP A 135 -2.26 21.76 33.75
N VAL A 136 -2.19 23.04 34.14
CA VAL A 136 -1.12 23.95 33.72
C VAL A 136 0.27 23.48 34.16
N GLU A 137 0.40 22.78 35.29
CA GLU A 137 1.68 22.27 35.79
C GLU A 137 2.13 21.05 34.98
N MET A 138 1.23 20.12 34.70
CA MET A 138 1.48 18.98 33.82
C MET A 138 1.79 19.40 32.39
N GLN A 139 1.06 20.38 31.85
CA GLN A 139 1.37 20.96 30.54
C GLN A 139 2.78 21.54 30.51
N LYS A 140 3.21 22.26 31.56
CA LYS A 140 4.59 22.77 31.66
C LYS A 140 5.58 21.62 31.73
N TYR A 141 5.29 20.57 32.49
CA TYR A 141 6.14 19.40 32.60
C TYR A 141 6.39 18.73 31.25
N VAL A 142 5.32 18.45 30.51
CA VAL A 142 5.40 17.86 29.16
C VAL A 142 6.11 18.81 28.20
N LYS A 143 5.74 20.10 28.18
CA LYS A 143 6.36 21.10 27.32
C LYS A 143 7.85 21.29 27.60
N ASN A 144 8.29 21.16 28.86
CA ASN A 144 9.71 21.27 29.25
C ASN A 144 10.58 20.12 28.74
N ARG A 145 9.99 18.96 28.45
CA ARG A 145 10.69 17.83 27.79
C ARG A 145 10.81 18.01 26.27
N SER A 146 10.13 19.00 25.72
CA SER A 146 10.05 19.27 24.29
C SER A 146 10.59 20.65 23.93
N SER A 147 10.86 20.87 22.65
CA SER A 147 11.14 22.24 22.17
C SER A 147 9.90 23.12 22.34
N ARG A 148 10.08 24.42 22.66
CA ARG A 148 8.98 25.42 22.64
C ARG A 148 8.24 25.50 21.29
N LYS A 149 8.87 25.01 20.22
CA LYS A 149 8.30 24.96 18.86
C LYS A 149 7.82 23.56 18.47
N TYR A 150 7.68 22.66 19.45
CA TYR A 150 7.17 21.31 19.20
C TYR A 150 5.77 21.39 18.60
N THR A 151 5.63 20.69 17.49
CA THR A 151 4.43 20.56 16.69
C THR A 151 4.42 19.15 16.13
N ILE A 152 3.26 18.62 15.80
CA ILE A 152 3.10 17.30 15.19
C ILE A 152 2.30 17.41 13.90
N LYS A 153 2.10 16.28 13.22
CA LYS A 153 1.19 16.16 12.08
C LYS A 153 -0.12 15.55 12.54
N PHE A 154 -1.17 16.35 12.51
CA PHE A 154 -2.56 15.93 12.72
C PHE A 154 -3.08 15.23 11.47
N PRO A 155 -3.57 13.98 11.54
CA PRO A 155 -4.14 13.26 10.41
C PRO A 155 -5.57 13.73 10.12
N VAL A 156 -5.73 14.71 9.25
CA VAL A 156 -7.03 15.37 9.00
C VAL A 156 -8.10 14.35 8.61
N LYS A 157 -7.82 13.46 7.65
CA LYS A 157 -8.78 12.44 7.16
C LYS A 157 -9.12 11.35 8.18
N ALA A 158 -8.42 11.29 9.31
CA ALA A 158 -8.78 10.39 10.40
C ALA A 158 -9.93 10.96 11.25
N PHE A 159 -10.12 12.28 11.25
CA PHE A 159 -11.20 12.98 11.96
C PHE A 159 -12.29 13.50 11.01
N TYR A 160 -11.86 14.11 9.91
CA TYR A 160 -12.71 14.83 8.96
C TYR A 160 -12.39 14.37 7.54
N ARG A 161 -13.24 13.51 6.99
CA ARG A 161 -13.07 12.91 5.67
C ARG A 161 -13.79 13.70 4.58
N PHE A 162 -15.07 14.01 4.76
CA PHE A 162 -15.87 14.74 3.76
C PHE A 162 -16.28 16.14 4.21
N ASP A 163 -16.62 16.33 5.50
CA ASP A 163 -16.94 17.62 6.08
C ASP A 163 -16.02 17.93 7.28
N ASP A 164 -15.51 19.16 7.35
CA ASP A 164 -14.66 19.61 8.45
C ASP A 164 -15.45 19.86 9.76
N ASN A 165 -16.79 19.79 9.71
CA ASN A 165 -17.67 20.02 10.87
C ASN A 165 -18.26 18.73 11.46
N ASP A 166 -18.15 17.61 10.74
CA ASP A 166 -18.65 16.31 11.19
C ASP A 166 -17.46 15.36 11.38
N GLU A 167 -17.41 14.65 12.51
CA GLU A 167 -16.35 13.66 12.79
C GLU A 167 -16.58 12.37 11.98
N ASP A 168 -16.55 12.48 10.66
CA ASP A 168 -16.81 11.42 9.68
C ASP A 168 -15.53 10.67 9.22
N GLY A 169 -14.41 10.93 9.91
CA GLY A 169 -13.09 10.39 9.61
C GLY A 169 -12.87 8.92 9.97
N THR A 170 -11.73 8.37 9.54
CA THR A 170 -11.44 6.94 9.67
C THR A 170 -11.27 6.42 11.10
N PHE A 171 -11.20 7.30 12.10
CA PHE A 171 -11.26 6.89 13.50
C PHE A 171 -12.67 6.53 13.97
N TYR A 172 -13.70 7.06 13.31
CA TYR A 172 -15.10 6.91 13.70
C TYR A 172 -15.89 6.11 12.67
N PHE A 173 -15.62 6.31 11.37
CA PHE A 173 -16.30 5.64 10.27
C PHE A 173 -15.31 4.90 9.37
N ILE A 174 -15.44 3.57 9.34
CA ILE A 174 -14.54 2.68 8.60
C ILE A 174 -15.02 2.34 7.18
N ASP A 175 -16.16 2.88 6.76
CA ASP A 175 -16.70 2.62 5.41
C ASP A 175 -15.74 3.10 4.33
N ASN A 176 -15.56 2.32 3.26
CA ASN A 176 -14.61 2.62 2.19
C ASN A 176 -13.18 2.93 2.71
N THR A 177 -12.73 2.22 3.74
CA THR A 177 -11.34 2.24 4.22
C THR A 177 -10.70 0.87 4.06
N THR A 178 -9.38 0.84 4.13
CA THR A 178 -8.61 -0.40 4.19
C THR A 178 -7.92 -0.52 5.54
N LEU A 179 -8.10 -1.68 6.18
CA LEU A 179 -7.36 -2.06 7.38
C LEU A 179 -5.98 -2.56 6.96
N ILE A 180 -4.93 -1.88 7.39
CA ILE A 180 -3.55 -2.29 7.19
C ILE A 180 -2.90 -2.55 8.55
N PRO A 181 -2.52 -3.80 8.87
CA PRO A 181 -1.83 -4.12 10.11
C PRO A 181 -0.49 -3.40 10.24
N PHE A 182 -0.16 -2.91 11.43
CA PHE A 182 1.09 -2.18 11.67
C PHE A 182 2.34 -3.06 11.49
N GLU A 183 2.20 -4.37 11.70
CA GLU A 183 3.23 -5.38 11.49
C GLU A 183 3.70 -5.41 10.03
N VAL A 184 2.80 -5.15 9.07
CA VAL A 184 3.15 -5.02 7.65
C VAL A 184 4.05 -3.80 7.45
N PHE A 185 3.73 -2.67 8.09
CA PHE A 185 4.56 -1.49 8.06
C PHE A 185 5.95 -1.76 8.64
N LEU A 186 6.01 -2.36 9.84
CA LEU A 186 7.26 -2.73 10.48
C LEU A 186 8.11 -3.64 9.60
N PHE A 187 7.49 -4.68 9.02
CA PHE A 187 8.18 -5.62 8.14
C PHE A 187 8.76 -4.93 6.89
N CYS A 188 8.01 -4.03 6.26
CA CYS A 188 8.50 -3.28 5.10
C CYS A 188 9.65 -2.32 5.45
N MET A 189 9.54 -1.59 6.57
CA MET A 189 10.53 -0.58 6.95
C MET A 189 11.80 -1.17 7.57
N SER A 190 11.70 -2.35 8.19
CA SER A 190 12.87 -3.08 8.70
C SER A 190 13.62 -3.86 7.63
N ASN A 191 13.04 -4.03 6.43
CA ASN A 191 13.63 -4.80 5.34
C ASN A 191 14.20 -3.88 4.25
N GLU A 192 15.53 -3.91 4.09
CA GLU A 192 16.28 -3.04 3.16
C GLU A 192 15.83 -3.15 1.70
N LYS A 193 15.17 -4.26 1.30
CA LYS A 193 14.70 -4.47 -0.07
C LYS A 193 13.28 -3.98 -0.31
N LEU A 194 12.49 -3.79 0.74
CA LEU A 194 11.04 -3.50 0.65
C LEU A 194 10.75 -2.00 0.73
N GLY A 195 10.88 -1.40 1.92
CA GLY A 195 10.65 0.03 2.13
C GLY A 195 9.24 0.52 1.74
N CYS A 196 9.14 1.80 1.43
CA CYS A 196 7.88 2.50 1.19
C CYS A 196 7.12 2.00 -0.05
N GLU A 197 7.81 1.71 -1.15
CA GLU A 197 7.16 1.25 -2.37
C GLU A 197 6.53 -0.14 -2.22
N ALA A 198 7.16 -1.04 -1.46
CA ALA A 198 6.59 -2.35 -1.13
C ALA A 198 5.35 -2.20 -0.25
N PHE A 199 5.43 -1.38 0.80
CA PHE A 199 4.30 -1.13 1.71
C PHE A 199 3.11 -0.49 1.00
N TYR A 200 3.38 0.50 0.15
CA TYR A 200 2.37 1.17 -0.68
C TYR A 200 1.68 0.18 -1.63
N LEU A 201 2.46 -0.63 -2.35
CA LEU A 201 1.91 -1.62 -3.28
C LEU A 201 1.12 -2.72 -2.57
N TYR A 202 1.62 -3.21 -1.44
CA TYR A 202 0.89 -4.16 -0.60
C TYR A 202 -0.45 -3.56 -0.15
N SER A 203 -0.44 -2.33 0.34
CA SER A 203 -1.65 -1.67 0.83
C SER A 203 -2.68 -1.46 -0.27
N TYR A 204 -2.23 -1.12 -1.48
CA TYR A 204 -3.11 -1.02 -2.65
C TYR A 204 -3.75 -2.38 -3.00
N LEU A 205 -2.98 -3.46 -2.96
CA LEU A 205 -3.49 -4.81 -3.24
C LEU A 205 -4.47 -5.26 -2.14
N GLN A 206 -4.19 -4.95 -0.87
CA GLN A 206 -5.10 -5.23 0.25
C GLN A 206 -6.45 -4.54 0.03
N TYR A 207 -6.42 -3.24 -0.30
CA TYR A 207 -7.61 -2.46 -0.66
C TYR A 207 -8.42 -3.18 -1.75
N LYS A 208 -7.76 -3.61 -2.83
CA LYS A 208 -8.44 -4.32 -3.92
C LYS A 208 -8.95 -5.69 -3.51
N ASN A 209 -8.26 -6.41 -2.64
CA ASN A 209 -8.71 -7.71 -2.14
C ASN A 209 -9.90 -7.61 -1.18
N GLN A 210 -10.17 -6.43 -0.60
CA GLN A 210 -11.42 -6.19 0.14
C GLN A 210 -12.62 -5.92 -0.77
N ILE A 211 -12.38 -5.43 -2.00
CA ILE A 211 -13.45 -5.22 -3.00
C ILE A 211 -13.72 -6.51 -3.79
N PHE A 212 -12.66 -7.21 -4.18
CA PHE A 212 -12.73 -8.37 -5.06
C PHE A 212 -12.51 -9.67 -4.28
N GLU A 213 -13.59 -10.40 -4.02
CA GLU A 213 -13.55 -11.71 -3.39
C GLU A 213 -12.66 -12.69 -4.18
N GLY A 214 -11.76 -13.39 -3.47
CA GLY A 214 -10.85 -14.36 -4.07
C GLY A 214 -9.60 -13.77 -4.73
N GLY A 215 -9.43 -12.45 -4.74
CA GLY A 215 -8.22 -11.78 -5.19
C GLY A 215 -8.44 -10.76 -6.31
N TYR A 216 -7.40 -10.00 -6.64
CA TYR A 216 -7.47 -8.93 -7.62
C TYR A 216 -6.84 -9.34 -8.96
N ASP A 217 -7.70 -9.50 -9.97
CA ASP A 217 -7.31 -9.77 -11.35
C ASP A 217 -6.87 -8.49 -12.05
N VAL A 218 -5.57 -8.35 -12.29
CA VAL A 218 -5.05 -7.14 -12.95
C VAL A 218 -3.82 -7.42 -13.80
N SER A 219 -3.73 -6.74 -14.95
CA SER A 219 -2.52 -6.74 -15.77
C SER A 219 -1.44 -5.86 -15.13
N ILE A 220 -0.17 -6.11 -15.44
CA ILE A 220 0.92 -5.29 -14.91
C ILE A 220 0.78 -3.84 -15.41
N GLU A 221 0.32 -3.66 -16.64
CA GLU A 221 0.08 -2.36 -17.24
C GLU A 221 -1.03 -1.59 -16.51
N ASN A 222 -2.16 -2.23 -16.22
CA ASN A 222 -3.27 -1.58 -15.51
C ASN A 222 -2.88 -1.29 -14.05
N LEU A 223 -2.22 -2.23 -13.37
CA LEU A 223 -1.77 -2.02 -12.00
C LEU A 223 -0.76 -0.86 -11.91
N ALA A 224 0.09 -0.67 -12.93
CA ALA A 224 0.99 0.48 -13.01
C ALA A 224 0.22 1.80 -13.19
N LEU A 225 -0.80 1.81 -14.05
CA LEU A 225 -1.67 2.98 -14.24
C LEU A 225 -2.48 3.32 -12.99
N GLU A 226 -2.93 2.31 -12.26
CA GLU A 226 -3.72 2.41 -11.04
C GLU A 226 -2.93 2.89 -9.83
N THR A 227 -1.73 2.35 -9.63
CA THR A 227 -0.86 2.72 -8.50
C THR A 227 -0.04 3.98 -8.77
N GLY A 228 0.10 4.37 -10.03
CA GLY A 228 1.04 5.43 -10.45
C GLY A 228 2.51 5.00 -10.38
N LEU A 229 2.80 3.71 -10.16
CA LEU A 229 4.15 3.16 -10.20
C LEU A 229 4.58 2.88 -11.64
N ASN A 230 5.84 3.15 -11.97
CA ASN A 230 6.36 2.73 -13.26
C ASN A 230 6.45 1.19 -13.33
N ILE A 231 6.31 0.63 -14.53
CA ILE A 231 6.24 -0.83 -14.75
C ILE A 231 7.48 -1.57 -14.22
N ARG A 232 8.67 -0.97 -14.32
CA ARG A 232 9.91 -1.60 -13.85
C ARG A 232 9.92 -1.73 -12.33
N THR A 233 9.61 -0.64 -11.63
CA THR A 233 9.47 -0.57 -10.17
C THR A 233 8.38 -1.53 -9.71
N LEU A 234 7.22 -1.51 -10.35
CA LEU A 234 6.11 -2.41 -10.03
C LEU A 234 6.51 -3.88 -10.15
N LYS A 235 7.18 -4.28 -11.25
CA LYS A 235 7.65 -5.66 -11.43
C LYS A 235 8.66 -6.09 -10.37
N ASN A 236 9.55 -5.18 -9.98
CA ASN A 236 10.52 -5.43 -8.91
C ASN A 236 9.82 -5.68 -7.56
N TYR A 237 8.89 -4.80 -7.17
CA TYR A 237 8.20 -4.95 -5.90
C TYR A 237 7.21 -6.11 -5.90
N LEU A 238 6.51 -6.41 -7.00
CA LEU A 238 5.74 -7.65 -7.11
C LEU A 238 6.63 -8.89 -6.95
N HIS A 239 7.85 -8.87 -7.50
CA HIS A 239 8.80 -9.97 -7.30
C HIS A 239 9.18 -10.14 -5.82
N LEU A 240 9.48 -9.03 -5.14
CA LEU A 240 9.86 -9.03 -3.73
C LEU A 240 8.68 -9.45 -2.82
N LEU A 241 7.51 -8.84 -2.99
CA LEU A 241 6.30 -9.18 -2.21
C LEU A 241 5.94 -10.66 -2.33
N LYS A 242 6.09 -11.27 -3.52
CA LYS A 242 5.91 -12.72 -3.70
C LYS A 242 7.00 -13.54 -3.03
N GLY A 243 8.25 -13.11 -3.11
CA GLY A 243 9.40 -13.82 -2.54
C GLY A 243 9.38 -13.84 -1.01
N TYR A 244 8.90 -12.76 -0.39
CA TYR A 244 8.66 -12.65 1.06
C TYR A 244 7.28 -13.17 1.49
N LYS A 245 6.52 -13.80 0.58
CA LYS A 245 5.17 -14.32 0.82
C LYS A 245 4.19 -13.28 1.39
N MET A 246 4.41 -12.00 1.11
CA MET A 246 3.45 -10.95 1.40
C MET A 246 2.23 -11.01 0.48
N ILE A 247 2.42 -11.50 -0.74
CA ILE A 247 1.33 -11.73 -1.69
C ILE A 247 1.47 -13.10 -2.36
N GLN A 248 0.32 -13.69 -2.71
CA GLN A 248 0.21 -14.80 -3.63
C GLN A 248 -0.12 -14.29 -5.03
N CYS A 249 0.31 -15.04 -6.04
CA CYS A 249 0.04 -14.72 -7.44
C CYS A 249 -0.43 -15.98 -8.14
N MET A 250 -1.71 -15.99 -8.54
CA MET A 250 -2.27 -17.06 -9.35
C MET A 250 -2.12 -16.69 -10.83
N HIS A 251 -1.49 -17.59 -11.58
CA HIS A 251 -1.37 -17.45 -13.01
C HIS A 251 -2.62 -18.03 -13.67
N ASN A 252 -3.51 -17.18 -14.18
CA ASN A 252 -4.74 -17.60 -14.84
C ASN A 252 -4.52 -18.11 -16.27
N GLN A 253 -3.27 -18.38 -16.63
CA GLN A 253 -2.84 -18.88 -17.93
C GLN A 253 -1.67 -19.86 -17.75
N ASP A 254 -1.63 -20.91 -18.57
CA ASP A 254 -0.65 -22.00 -18.43
C ASP A 254 0.77 -21.57 -18.81
N PHE A 255 0.89 -20.66 -19.77
CA PHE A 255 2.15 -20.16 -20.29
C PHE A 255 2.01 -18.74 -20.82
N PHE A 256 3.14 -18.04 -20.89
CA PHE A 256 3.29 -16.76 -21.56
C PHE A 256 4.07 -16.97 -22.87
N ALA A 257 3.56 -16.47 -23.99
CA ALA A 257 4.23 -16.53 -25.29
C ALA A 257 4.31 -15.16 -25.97
N LEU A 258 5.47 -14.83 -26.53
CA LEU A 258 5.65 -13.66 -27.39
C LEU A 258 4.85 -13.86 -28.69
N GLY A 259 3.73 -13.15 -28.82
CA GLY A 259 2.79 -13.32 -29.94
C GLY A 259 1.43 -13.88 -29.54
N LEU A 260 1.20 -14.18 -28.26
CA LEU A 260 -0.14 -14.46 -27.74
C LEU A 260 -1.04 -13.25 -28.02
N ILE A 261 -2.15 -13.49 -28.75
CA ILE A 261 -3.13 -12.47 -29.10
C ILE A 261 -3.73 -11.85 -27.84
N LYS A 262 -4.00 -10.54 -27.88
CA LYS A 262 -4.36 -9.76 -26.69
C LYS A 262 -5.61 -10.30 -26.00
N GLU A 263 -6.56 -10.79 -26.79
CA GLU A 263 -7.85 -11.33 -26.39
C GLU A 263 -7.72 -12.66 -25.62
N LYS A 264 -6.64 -13.41 -25.87
CA LYS A 264 -6.34 -14.66 -25.14
C LYS A 264 -5.47 -14.44 -23.89
N ARG A 265 -4.97 -13.22 -23.66
CA ARG A 265 -4.16 -12.93 -22.48
C ARG A 265 -5.07 -12.79 -21.27
N LYS A 266 -4.74 -13.52 -20.21
CA LYS A 266 -5.42 -13.40 -18.92
C LYS A 266 -4.51 -12.65 -17.94
N ALA A 267 -5.13 -11.80 -17.13
CA ALA A 267 -4.47 -11.14 -16.01
C ALA A 267 -4.05 -12.17 -14.95
N ASN A 268 -3.09 -11.80 -14.09
CA ASN A 268 -2.82 -12.60 -12.90
C ASN A 268 -3.75 -12.14 -11.77
N THR A 269 -4.11 -13.08 -10.89
CA THR A 269 -4.77 -12.75 -9.62
C THR A 269 -3.70 -12.51 -8.55
N TYR A 270 -3.81 -11.39 -7.83
CA TYR A 270 -2.97 -11.10 -6.67
C TYR A 270 -3.81 -11.16 -5.39
N ILE A 271 -3.31 -11.86 -4.39
CA ILE A 271 -3.95 -12.02 -3.07
C ILE A 271 -2.94 -11.63 -2.00
N THR A 272 -3.27 -10.72 -1.10
CA THR A 272 -2.45 -10.40 0.06
C THR A 272 -2.54 -11.48 1.14
N ASN A 273 -1.44 -11.70 1.85
CA ASN A 273 -1.40 -12.59 3.01
C ASN A 273 -1.29 -11.76 4.29
N ASP A 274 -1.73 -12.32 5.41
CA ASP A 274 -1.49 -11.71 6.71
C ASP A 274 0.01 -11.76 7.08
N SER A 275 0.44 -10.82 7.94
CA SER A 275 1.85 -10.66 8.33
C SER A 275 2.47 -11.90 8.96
N GLU A 276 1.66 -12.75 9.60
CA GLU A 276 2.09 -14.02 10.20
C GLU A 276 2.60 -15.04 9.16
N LEU A 277 2.21 -14.88 7.89
CA LEU A 277 2.58 -15.78 6.80
C LEU A 277 3.83 -15.33 6.04
N PHE A 278 4.40 -14.17 6.39
CA PHE A 278 5.55 -13.60 5.70
C PHE A 278 6.79 -14.45 5.97
N PHE A 279 7.71 -14.44 5.01
CA PHE A 279 9.02 -15.05 5.16
C PHE A 279 10.03 -13.99 5.55
N ASP A 280 10.96 -14.30 6.45
CA ASP A 280 12.05 -13.38 6.81
C ASP A 280 13.08 -13.26 5.67
N GLU A 281 13.23 -14.33 4.89
CA GLU A 281 14.16 -14.40 3.77
C GLU A 281 13.44 -14.51 2.42
N LEU A 282 14.10 -14.01 1.38
CA LEU A 282 13.56 -14.01 0.03
C LEU A 282 13.57 -15.44 -0.53
N THR A 283 12.39 -16.02 -0.70
CA THR A 283 12.24 -17.36 -1.28
C THR A 283 11.93 -17.35 -2.77
N THR A 284 12.23 -18.47 -3.43
CA THR A 284 11.78 -18.70 -4.80
C THR A 284 10.29 -19.03 -4.85
N TYR A 285 9.61 -18.53 -5.88
CA TYR A 285 8.20 -18.82 -6.12
C TYR A 285 7.99 -19.31 -7.56
N LYS A 286 6.88 -20.02 -7.78
CA LYS A 286 6.53 -20.55 -9.10
C LYS A 286 6.28 -19.40 -10.07
N LYS A 287 7.11 -19.30 -11.11
CA LYS A 287 6.92 -18.36 -12.21
C LYS A 287 6.07 -19.02 -13.30
N ILE A 288 5.29 -18.21 -14.02
CA ILE A 288 4.63 -18.63 -15.25
C ILE A 288 5.63 -19.24 -16.24
N LYS A 289 5.23 -20.32 -16.90
CA LYS A 289 6.06 -20.95 -17.94
C LYS A 289 6.16 -20.01 -19.14
N VAL A 290 7.35 -19.78 -19.67
CA VAL A 290 7.53 -18.96 -20.87
C VAL A 290 7.71 -19.90 -22.07
N MET A 291 6.81 -19.81 -23.05
CA MET A 291 6.89 -20.56 -24.30
C MET A 291 7.52 -19.69 -25.39
N PRO A 292 8.62 -20.14 -26.03
CA PRO A 292 9.21 -19.46 -27.17
C PRO A 292 8.19 -19.23 -28.29
N ARG A 293 8.30 -18.09 -28.99
CA ARG A 293 7.39 -17.72 -30.09
C ARG A 293 7.31 -18.81 -31.16
N LYS A 294 8.43 -19.44 -31.51
CA LYS A 294 8.48 -20.51 -32.53
C LYS A 294 7.62 -21.71 -32.13
N GLU A 295 7.72 -22.14 -30.87
CA GLU A 295 6.92 -23.25 -30.33
C GLU A 295 5.44 -22.88 -30.28
N TYR A 296 5.12 -21.66 -29.87
CA TYR A 296 3.74 -21.17 -29.84
C TYR A 296 3.12 -21.12 -31.25
N LEU A 297 3.86 -20.67 -32.26
CA LEU A 297 3.38 -20.66 -33.65
C LEU A 297 3.18 -22.08 -34.20
N LEU A 298 4.02 -23.04 -33.82
CA LEU A 298 3.82 -24.45 -34.17
C LEU A 298 2.56 -25.02 -33.50
N LYS A 299 2.36 -24.71 -32.22
CA LYS A 299 1.13 -25.09 -31.49
C LYS A 299 -0.12 -24.56 -32.17
N LEU A 300 -0.13 -23.28 -32.58
CA LEU A 300 -1.26 -22.69 -33.31
C LEU A 300 -1.54 -23.35 -34.66
N LYS A 301 -0.49 -23.76 -35.40
CA LYS A 301 -0.66 -24.50 -36.66
C LYS A 301 -1.29 -25.87 -36.40
N PHE A 302 -0.77 -26.59 -35.40
CA PHE A 302 -1.28 -27.90 -35.03
C PHE A 302 -2.75 -27.83 -34.55
N GLU A 303 -3.09 -26.84 -33.73
CA GLU A 303 -4.48 -26.59 -33.29
C GLU A 303 -5.42 -26.31 -34.48
N LYS A 304 -4.98 -25.50 -35.45
CA LYS A 304 -5.76 -25.24 -36.68
C LYS A 304 -5.92 -26.50 -37.54
N GLU A 305 -4.87 -27.29 -37.71
CA GLU A 305 -4.94 -28.54 -38.47
C GLU A 305 -5.89 -29.55 -37.79
N GLU A 306 -5.90 -29.62 -36.47
CA GLU A 306 -6.86 -30.43 -35.71
C GLU A 306 -8.30 -29.92 -35.83
N GLU A 307 -8.52 -28.60 -35.78
CA GLU A 307 -9.84 -28.00 -36.01
C GLU A 307 -10.38 -28.30 -37.41
N ILE A 308 -9.54 -28.18 -38.45
CA ILE A 308 -9.90 -28.52 -39.82
C ILE A 308 -10.29 -30.00 -39.92
N LYS A 309 -9.48 -30.91 -39.36
CA LYS A 309 -9.80 -32.35 -39.37
C LYS A 309 -11.10 -32.68 -38.63
N LYS A 310 -11.39 -32.00 -37.52
CA LYS A 310 -12.65 -32.17 -36.79
C LYS A 310 -13.83 -31.69 -37.64
N TRP A 311 -13.72 -30.53 -38.26
CA TRP A 311 -14.74 -30.00 -39.17
C TRP A 311 -14.99 -30.94 -40.35
N GLU A 312 -13.94 -31.44 -41.00
CA GLU A 312 -14.04 -32.45 -42.06
C GLU A 312 -14.70 -33.75 -41.57
N ALA A 313 -14.50 -34.13 -40.30
CA ALA A 313 -15.11 -35.33 -39.74
C ALA A 313 -16.59 -35.16 -39.33
N THR A 314 -17.03 -33.94 -38.98
CA THR A 314 -18.39 -33.68 -38.46
C THR A 314 -19.33 -32.99 -39.44
N GLU A 315 -18.82 -32.21 -40.40
CA GLU A 315 -19.62 -31.39 -41.33
C GLU A 315 -19.34 -31.66 -42.81
N ALA A 316 -18.46 -32.60 -43.15
CA ALA A 316 -18.34 -33.03 -44.55
C ALA A 316 -19.61 -33.78 -44.96
N VAL A 317 -20.61 -33.03 -45.46
CA VAL A 317 -21.62 -33.59 -46.34
C VAL A 317 -20.87 -34.02 -47.59
N ASN A 318 -20.58 -35.32 -47.69
CA ASN A 318 -20.19 -35.94 -48.94
C ASN A 318 -21.38 -35.81 -49.88
N ILE A 319 -21.51 -34.68 -50.56
CA ILE A 319 -22.43 -34.52 -51.68
C ILE A 319 -21.73 -35.20 -52.86
N PRO A 320 -22.22 -36.35 -53.32
CA PRO A 320 -21.66 -37.00 -54.51
C PRO A 320 -21.75 -36.01 -55.68
N ILE A 321 -20.76 -36.04 -56.58
CA ILE A 321 -20.73 -35.15 -57.74
C ILE A 321 -22.03 -35.24 -58.56
N GLU A 322 -22.72 -36.38 -58.53
CA GLU A 322 -24.00 -36.57 -59.21
C GLU A 322 -25.18 -35.80 -58.60
N GLN A 323 -25.04 -35.26 -57.38
CA GLN A 323 -26.08 -34.49 -56.67
C GLN A 323 -25.84 -32.97 -56.70
N LEU A 324 -24.73 -32.50 -57.27
CA LEU A 324 -24.49 -31.07 -57.44
C LEU A 324 -25.33 -30.58 -58.64
N PRO A 325 -26.20 -29.56 -58.46
CA PRO A 325 -26.91 -28.98 -59.58
C PRO A 325 -25.89 -28.24 -60.46
N PHE A 326 -25.86 -28.61 -61.75
CA PHE A 326 -25.01 -27.99 -62.77
C PHE A 326 -25.15 -26.47 -62.84
#